data_AF-A0A3N5TE74-F1
#
_entry.id   AF-A0A3N5TE74-F1
#
_cell.length_a   1.000
_cell.length_b   1.000
_cell.length_c   1.000
_cell.angle_alpha   90.00
_cell.angle_beta   90.00
_cell.angle_gamma   90.00
#
_symmetry.space_group_name_H-M   'P 1'
#
loop_
_entity.id
_entity.type
_entity.pdbx_description
1 polymer ?
#
loop_
_entity_poly.entity_id
_entity_poly.type
_entity_poly.pdbx_seq_one_letter_code
_entity_poly.pdbx_strand_id
1 'polypeptide(L)'
;MVGRDFSKKLLLTIFLLACPLLVNTATASEQADESRILAVVKRVESAFKALRDYTCDVEQVFYREGAEDQHYRFKLLFKKTHKIRVEFSDPYPSLTVLYREGEHEVTVIPFRFLRGLKFRFSI
;
A
#
# COMPACT_ATOMS: atom_id res chain seq x y z
N MET A 1 -70.75 18.64 2.72
CA MET A 1 -69.93 17.41 2.64
C MET A 1 -68.56 17.81 2.11
N VAL A 2 -67.49 17.20 2.62
CA VAL A 2 -66.08 17.37 2.20
C VAL A 2 -65.41 18.68 2.65
N GLY A 3 -64.44 18.58 3.56
CA GLY A 3 -63.62 19.73 3.98
C GLY A 3 -62.79 19.50 5.24
N ARG A 4 -63.21 18.58 6.12
CA ARG A 4 -62.42 18.14 7.28
C ARG A 4 -61.26 17.20 6.94
N ASP A 5 -61.18 16.72 5.70
CA ASP A 5 -60.15 15.78 5.23
C ASP A 5 -58.90 16.46 4.64
N PHE A 6 -58.98 17.75 4.31
CA PHE A 6 -57.87 18.42 3.62
C PHE A 6 -56.72 18.78 4.59
N SER A 7 -57.05 19.16 5.82
CA SER A 7 -56.06 19.55 6.84
C SER A 7 -55.22 18.37 7.35
N LYS A 8 -55.82 17.17 7.44
CA LYS A 8 -55.12 15.94 7.85
C LYS A 8 -54.16 15.43 6.77
N LYS A 9 -54.56 15.56 5.50
CA LYS A 9 -53.70 15.19 4.36
C LYS A 9 -52.52 16.15 4.24
N LEU A 10 -52.74 17.46 4.42
CA LEU A 10 -51.67 18.47 4.32
C LEU A 10 -50.58 18.28 5.41
N LEU A 11 -50.98 17.95 6.64
CA LEU A 11 -50.04 17.67 7.75
C LEU A 11 -49.24 16.38 7.53
N LEU A 12 -49.85 15.35 6.94
CA LEU A 12 -49.19 14.09 6.60
C LEU A 12 -48.16 14.30 5.47
N THR A 13 -48.46 15.14 4.48
CA THR A 13 -47.56 15.44 3.37
C THR A 13 -46.34 16.24 3.82
N ILE A 14 -46.49 17.15 4.80
CA ILE A 14 -45.35 17.92 5.35
C ILE A 14 -44.44 17.01 6.20
N PHE A 15 -45.01 16.07 6.96
CA PHE A 15 -44.23 15.11 7.76
C PHE A 15 -43.44 14.11 6.88
N LEU A 16 -44.00 13.70 5.75
CA LEU A 16 -43.32 12.83 4.78
C LEU A 16 -42.22 13.55 3.97
N LEU A 17 -42.32 14.87 3.77
CA LEU A 17 -41.31 15.65 3.04
C LEU A 17 -40.10 16.06 3.90
N ALA A 18 -40.23 16.06 5.23
CA ALA A 18 -39.14 16.43 6.15
C ALA A 18 -38.15 15.29 6.44
N CYS A 19 -38.49 14.05 6.08
CA CYS A 19 -37.72 12.87 6.46
C CYS A 19 -36.54 12.41 5.56
N PRO A 20 -36.26 12.92 4.34
CA PRO A 20 -35.10 12.43 3.60
C PRO A 20 -33.78 13.10 4.05
N LEU A 21 -33.82 14.13 4.90
CA LEU A 21 -32.61 14.89 5.30
C LEU A 21 -31.85 14.29 6.49
N LEU A 22 -32.38 13.27 7.16
CA LEU A 22 -31.75 12.67 8.34
C LEU A 22 -31.13 11.27 8.10
N VAL A 23 -31.19 10.76 6.87
CA VAL A 23 -30.65 9.43 6.51
C VAL A 23 -29.60 9.57 5.41
N ASN A 24 -28.51 10.30 5.67
CA ASN A 24 -27.31 10.19 4.82
C ASN A 24 -25.98 10.37 5.59
N THR A 25 -25.97 10.18 6.91
CA THR A 25 -24.74 10.29 7.71
C THR A 25 -23.89 9.01 7.71
N ALA A 26 -24.42 7.88 7.23
CA ALA A 26 -23.67 6.62 7.18
C ALA A 26 -22.71 6.53 5.97
N THR A 27 -23.08 7.07 4.81
CA THR A 27 -22.27 7.05 3.57
C THR A 27 -21.17 8.10 3.57
N ALA A 28 -21.36 9.22 4.25
CA ALA A 28 -20.35 10.28 4.37
C ALA A 28 -19.11 9.81 5.17
N SER A 29 -19.26 8.86 6.10
CA SER A 29 -18.16 8.35 6.91
C SER A 29 -17.24 7.42 6.11
N GLU A 30 -17.80 6.46 5.37
CA GLU A 30 -17.00 5.54 4.53
C GLU A 30 -16.32 6.27 3.37
N GLN A 31 -17.04 7.21 2.72
CA GLN A 31 -16.50 7.98 1.60
C GLN A 31 -15.44 9.02 2.07
N ALA A 32 -15.57 9.55 3.29
CA ALA A 32 -14.52 10.35 3.92
C ALA A 32 -13.29 9.50 4.29
N ASP A 33 -13.46 8.22 4.60
CA ASP A 33 -12.35 7.35 4.97
C ASP A 33 -11.55 6.87 3.75
N GLU A 34 -12.24 6.45 2.68
CA GLU A 34 -11.60 6.12 1.39
C GLU A 34 -10.82 7.31 0.81
N SER A 35 -11.40 8.50 0.88
CA SER A 35 -10.72 9.72 0.40
C SER A 35 -9.50 10.10 1.24
N ARG A 36 -9.51 9.81 2.55
CA ARG A 36 -8.34 9.99 3.43
C ARG A 36 -7.26 8.96 3.13
N ILE A 37 -7.60 7.68 2.94
CA ILE A 37 -6.65 6.63 2.57
C ILE A 37 -5.95 7.01 1.26
N LEU A 38 -6.73 7.39 0.24
CA LEU A 38 -6.17 7.82 -1.05
C LEU A 38 -5.28 9.07 -0.93
N ALA A 39 -5.64 10.02 -0.06
CA ALA A 39 -4.82 11.20 0.19
C ALA A 39 -3.48 10.83 0.85
N VAL A 40 -3.48 9.89 1.80
CA VAL A 40 -2.26 9.36 2.44
C VAL A 40 -1.40 8.64 1.41
N VAL A 41 -1.97 7.73 0.63
CA VAL A 41 -1.24 6.98 -0.42
C VAL A 41 -0.59 7.95 -1.41
N LYS A 42 -1.34 8.94 -1.94
CA LYS A 42 -0.79 9.95 -2.85
C LYS A 42 0.36 10.76 -2.23
N ARG A 43 0.25 11.11 -0.95
CA ARG A 43 1.30 11.84 -0.24
C ARG A 43 2.56 10.99 -0.07
N VAL A 44 2.41 9.72 0.28
CA VAL A 44 3.51 8.76 0.39
C VAL A 44 4.16 8.57 -0.98
N GLU A 45 3.39 8.28 -2.03
CA GLU A 45 3.92 8.15 -3.38
C GLU A 45 4.68 9.40 -3.85
N SER A 46 4.14 10.59 -3.60
CA SER A 46 4.79 11.85 -3.97
C SER A 46 6.13 12.03 -3.26
N ALA A 47 6.19 11.70 -1.96
CA ALA A 47 7.44 11.73 -1.20
C ALA A 47 8.48 10.77 -1.79
N PHE A 48 8.09 9.54 -2.17
CA PHE A 48 9.00 8.59 -2.80
C PHE A 48 9.43 9.01 -4.21
N LYS A 49 8.53 9.59 -5.02
CA LYS A 49 8.84 10.11 -6.37
C LYS A 49 9.85 11.26 -6.35
N ALA A 50 9.90 12.02 -5.25
CA ALA A 50 10.87 13.10 -5.07
C ALA A 50 12.30 12.57 -4.82
N LEU A 51 12.44 11.33 -4.32
CA LEU A 51 13.74 10.69 -4.10
C LEU A 51 14.31 10.23 -5.44
N ARG A 52 15.55 10.64 -5.75
CA ARG A 52 16.25 10.17 -6.96
C ARG A 52 16.83 8.79 -6.73
N ASP A 53 17.77 8.70 -5.81
CA ASP A 53 18.37 7.46 -5.38
C ASP A 53 18.27 7.41 -3.85
N TYR A 54 17.94 6.25 -3.29
CA TYR A 54 17.93 6.07 -1.85
C TYR A 54 18.54 4.73 -1.46
N THR A 55 19.03 4.68 -0.23
CA THR A 55 19.58 3.47 0.38
C THR A 55 19.03 3.37 1.79
N CYS A 56 18.54 2.20 2.15
CA CYS A 56 18.10 1.91 3.51
C CYS A 56 18.60 0.54 3.96
N ASP A 57 18.90 0.44 5.25
CA ASP A 57 19.08 -0.84 5.93
C ASP A 57 17.71 -1.35 6.37
N VAL A 58 17.45 -2.63 6.11
CA VAL A 58 16.17 -3.29 6.34
C VAL A 58 16.39 -4.50 7.23
N GLU A 59 15.52 -4.64 8.23
CA GLU A 59 15.40 -5.80 9.09
C GLU A 59 13.99 -6.38 8.87
N GLN A 60 13.94 -7.64 8.47
CA GLN A 60 12.70 -8.33 8.15
C GLN A 60 12.58 -9.61 8.98
N VAL A 61 11.58 -9.64 9.85
CA VAL A 61 11.29 -10.77 10.74
C VAL A 61 9.95 -11.38 10.33
N PHE A 62 9.96 -12.67 10.02
CA PHE A 62 8.78 -13.47 9.72
C PHE A 62 8.41 -14.32 10.92
N TYR A 63 7.11 -14.40 11.20
CA TYR A 63 6.56 -15.21 12.28
C TYR A 63 5.70 -16.33 11.72
N ARG A 64 5.81 -17.52 12.30
CA ARG A 64 4.97 -18.69 12.02
C ARG A 64 4.50 -19.28 13.34
N GLU A 65 3.19 -19.54 13.45
CA GLU A 65 2.59 -20.12 14.67
C GLU A 65 2.89 -19.32 15.95
N GLY A 66 3.03 -17.99 15.84
CA GLY A 66 3.32 -17.10 16.97
C GLY A 66 4.78 -17.07 17.43
N ALA A 67 5.67 -17.82 16.76
CA ALA A 67 7.11 -17.78 16.98
C ALA A 67 7.83 -17.15 15.79
N GLU A 68 9.01 -16.59 16.03
CA GLU A 68 9.91 -16.15 14.96
C GLU A 68 10.35 -17.37 14.12
N ASP A 69 10.18 -17.29 12.80
CA ASP A 69 10.51 -18.35 11.84
C ASP A 69 11.75 -18.00 11.03
N GLN A 70 11.81 -16.75 10.53
CA GLN A 70 12.92 -16.29 9.69
C GLN A 70 13.25 -14.84 9.97
N HIS A 71 14.53 -14.52 9.94
CA HIS A 71 15.02 -13.17 10.14
C HIS A 71 16.09 -12.86 9.09
N TYR A 72 15.89 -11.77 8.37
CA TYR A 72 16.78 -11.28 7.34
C TYR A 72 17.19 -9.84 7.62
N ARG A 73 18.48 -9.56 7.38
CA ARG A 73 19.00 -8.20 7.34
C ARG A 73 19.64 -7.95 5.99
N PHE A 74 19.30 -6.82 5.38
CA PHE A 74 19.81 -6.47 4.08
C PHE A 74 19.79 -4.96 3.85
N LYS A 75 20.66 -4.50 2.96
CA LYS A 75 20.67 -3.14 2.44
C LYS A 75 19.92 -3.08 1.12
N LEU A 76 18.88 -2.25 1.06
CA LEU A 76 18.14 -1.97 -0.16
C LEU A 76 18.71 -0.70 -0.79
N LEU A 77 19.10 -0.78 -2.06
CA LEU A 77 19.52 0.34 -2.87
C LEU A 77 18.56 0.48 -4.04
N PHE A 78 17.84 1.59 -4.08
CA PHE A 78 16.96 1.93 -5.18
C PHE A 78 17.56 3.10 -5.96
N LYS A 79 17.58 2.96 -7.29
CA LYS A 79 17.96 4.04 -8.21
C LYS A 79 16.78 4.43 -9.08
N LYS A 80 16.64 5.73 -9.37
CA LYS A 80 15.55 6.30 -10.20
C LYS A 80 15.33 5.57 -11.52
N THR A 81 16.37 4.95 -12.08
CA THR A 81 16.28 4.11 -13.28
C THR A 81 15.56 2.78 -13.04
N HIS A 82 14.69 2.70 -12.03
CA HIS A 82 13.98 1.49 -11.61
C HIS A 82 14.87 0.29 -11.32
N LYS A 83 16.14 0.54 -10.93
CA LYS A 83 17.10 -0.51 -10.62
C LYS A 83 17.12 -0.71 -9.11
N ILE A 84 16.80 -1.92 -8.70
CA ILE A 84 16.77 -2.36 -7.32
C ILE A 84 17.95 -3.28 -7.09
N ARG A 85 18.70 -3.03 -6.01
CA ARG A 85 19.76 -3.90 -5.54
C ARG A 85 19.54 -4.19 -4.06
N VAL A 86 19.58 -5.47 -3.71
CA VAL A 86 19.50 -5.95 -2.34
C VAL A 86 20.81 -6.61 -2.00
N GLU A 87 21.49 -6.13 -0.95
CA GLU A 87 22.71 -6.76 -0.43
C GLU A 87 22.40 -7.36 0.95
N PHE A 88 22.39 -8.69 1.05
CA PHE A 88 22.14 -9.36 2.33
C PHE A 88 23.36 -9.29 3.23
N SER A 89 23.10 -9.00 4.51
CA SER A 89 24.08 -9.10 5.59
C SER A 89 23.85 -10.36 6.44
N ASP A 90 22.62 -10.84 6.55
CA ASP A 90 22.24 -11.97 7.40
C ASP A 90 20.96 -12.66 6.87
N PRO A 91 20.87 -13.99 6.82
CA PRO A 91 21.90 -14.99 7.13
C PRO A 91 22.86 -15.27 5.96
N TYR A 92 22.69 -14.58 4.83
CA TYR A 92 23.44 -14.81 3.60
C TYR A 92 24.40 -13.65 3.30
N PRO A 93 25.50 -13.50 4.07
CA PRO A 93 26.44 -12.43 3.83
C PRO A 93 27.03 -12.56 2.42
N SER A 94 27.11 -11.45 1.70
CA SER A 94 27.61 -11.35 0.31
C SER A 94 26.62 -11.72 -0.80
N LEU A 95 25.44 -12.24 -0.47
CA LEU A 95 24.37 -12.44 -1.45
C LEU A 95 23.88 -11.08 -1.94
N THR A 96 23.93 -10.87 -3.26
CA THR A 96 23.39 -9.69 -3.91
C THR A 96 22.29 -10.09 -4.88
N VAL A 97 21.14 -9.44 -4.78
CA VAL A 97 20.03 -9.59 -5.73
C VAL A 97 19.88 -8.30 -6.51
N LEU A 98 19.77 -8.40 -7.83
CA LEU A 98 19.56 -7.30 -8.75
C LEU A 98 18.25 -7.52 -9.50
N TYR A 99 17.42 -6.49 -9.51
CA TYR A 99 16.13 -6.48 -10.17
C TYR A 99 15.91 -5.14 -10.87
N ARG A 100 15.15 -5.14 -11.96
CA ARG A 100 14.63 -3.91 -12.55
C ARG A 100 13.11 -3.97 -12.56
N GLU A 101 12.48 -2.90 -12.09
CA GLU A 101 11.02 -2.79 -12.10
C GLU A 101 10.47 -2.98 -13.52
N GLY A 102 9.47 -3.83 -13.66
CA GLY A 102 8.85 -4.19 -14.95
C GLY A 102 9.61 -5.27 -15.75
N GLU A 103 10.80 -5.69 -15.31
CA GLU A 103 11.42 -6.92 -15.83
C GLU A 103 10.89 -8.11 -15.01
N HIS A 104 10.65 -9.25 -15.67
CA HIS A 104 10.29 -10.52 -15.00
C HIS A 104 11.53 -11.35 -14.67
N GLU A 105 12.67 -10.69 -14.53
CA GLU A 105 13.95 -11.34 -14.32
C GLU A 105 14.67 -10.76 -13.11
N VAL A 106 15.29 -11.67 -12.35
CA VAL A 106 16.17 -11.34 -11.23
C VAL A 106 17.53 -11.97 -11.45
N THR A 107 18.58 -11.18 -11.24
CA THR A 107 19.95 -11.66 -11.20
C THR A 107 20.41 -11.82 -9.77
N VAL A 108 20.86 -13.02 -9.42
CA VAL A 108 21.41 -13.35 -8.10
C VAL A 108 22.91 -13.58 -8.22
N ILE A 109 23.67 -12.91 -7.37
CA ILE A 109 25.12 -13.05 -7.23
C ILE A 109 25.38 -13.58 -5.81
N PRO A 110 25.67 -14.87 -5.64
CA PRO A 110 25.80 -15.48 -4.31
C PRO A 110 27.05 -15.01 -3.55
N PHE A 111 28.12 -14.69 -4.27
CA PHE A 111 29.41 -14.32 -3.69
C PHE A 111 29.93 -13.04 -4.32
N ARG A 112 30.00 -11.96 -3.54
CA ARG A 112 30.48 -10.65 -4.00
C ARG A 112 31.90 -10.68 -4.60
N PHE A 113 32.75 -11.61 -4.15
CA PHE A 113 34.12 -11.79 -4.64
C PHE A 113 34.20 -12.61 -5.94
N LEU A 114 33.18 -13.42 -6.27
CA LEU A 114 33.09 -14.16 -7.53
C LEU A 114 32.01 -13.57 -8.44
N ARG A 115 32.20 -12.33 -8.90
CA ARG A 115 31.22 -11.63 -9.76
C ARG A 115 30.92 -12.34 -11.09
N GLY A 116 31.77 -13.28 -11.50
CA GLY A 116 31.52 -14.13 -12.68
C GLY A 116 30.42 -15.17 -12.46
N LEU A 117 30.20 -15.60 -11.22
CA LEU A 117 29.13 -16.53 -10.87
C LEU A 117 27.85 -15.74 -10.58
N LYS A 118 26.91 -15.80 -11.52
CA LYS A 118 25.60 -15.15 -11.41
C LYS A 118 24.53 -16.05 -12.01
N PHE A 119 23.35 -16.03 -11.39
CA PHE A 119 22.20 -16.80 -11.80
C PHE A 119 21.09 -15.83 -12.22
N ARG A 120 20.40 -16.14 -13.31
CA ARG A 120 19.19 -15.42 -13.74
C ARG A 120 18.00 -16.31 -13.46
N PHE A 121 17.01 -15.76 -12.76
CA PHE A 121 15.74 -16.41 -12.48
C PHE A 121 14.62 -15.58 -13.11
N SER A 122 13.65 -16.28 -13.68
CA SER A 122 12.37 -15.68 -14.07
C SER A 122 11.38 -15.79 -12.90
N ILE A 123 10.56 -14.76 -12.70
CA ILE A 123 9.55 -14.69 -11.63
C ILE A 123 8.17 -14.42 -12.22
#